data_AF-A0A1X9MGM5-F1
#
_entry.id   AF-A0A1X9MGM5-F1
#
_cell.length_a   1.000
_cell.length_b   1.000
_cell.length_c   1.000
_cell.angle_alpha   90.00
_cell.angle_beta   90.00
_cell.angle_gamma   90.00
#
_symmetry.space_group_name_H-M   'P 1'
#
loop_
_entity.id
_entity.type
_entity.pdbx_description
1 polymer ?
#
loop_
_entity_poly.entity_id
_entity_poly.type
_entity_poly.pdbx_seq_one_letter_code
_entity_poly.pdbx_strand_id
1 'polypeptide(L)' 'MADSTLVDTKVGFRPVAPEFLPIIGPVPNIKRLLVANGLGSSGLTVGPYLGKELAKLALDQELEIDLSLYDVATAIEAQV' A
#
# COMPACT_ATOMS: atom_id res chain seq x y z
N MET A 1 -3.81 19.99 -31.67
CA MET A 1 -2.84 19.48 -30.66
C MET A 1 -1.46 19.19 -31.28
N ALA A 2 -1.13 19.70 -32.47
CA ALA A 2 0.17 19.43 -33.11
C ALA A 2 1.29 20.37 -32.64
N ASP A 3 0.96 21.53 -32.07
CA ASP A 3 1.94 22.61 -31.79
C ASP A 3 2.34 22.73 -30.31
N SER A 4 2.13 21.69 -29.50
CA SER A 4 2.52 21.71 -28.07
C SER A 4 3.97 21.27 -27.86
N THR A 5 4.68 21.92 -26.92
CA THR A 5 6.03 21.53 -26.51
C THR A 5 6.00 20.35 -25.54
N LEU A 6 6.77 19.29 -25.82
CA LEU A 6 7.06 18.23 -24.84
C LEU A 6 8.03 18.78 -23.79
N VAL A 7 7.57 18.89 -22.54
CA VAL A 7 8.40 19.42 -21.43
C VAL A 7 9.29 18.34 -20.83
N ASP A 8 8.73 17.17 -20.52
CA ASP A 8 9.45 16.06 -19.87
C ASP A 8 8.68 14.73 -19.96
N THR A 9 9.38 13.61 -19.81
CA THR A 9 8.81 12.25 -19.69
C THR A 9 9.41 11.56 -18.47
N LYS A 10 8.58 11.33 -17.44
CA LYS A 10 9.01 10.72 -16.18
C LYS A 10 8.72 9.22 -16.14
N VAL A 11 9.55 8.50 -15.40
CA VAL A 11 9.40 7.07 -15.12
C VAL A 11 9.29 6.82 -13.63
N GLY A 12 8.57 5.76 -13.25
CA GLY A 12 8.41 5.35 -11.86
C GLY A 12 7.84 3.94 -11.76
N PHE A 13 8.24 3.22 -10.71
CA PHE A 13 7.72 1.88 -10.43
C PHE A 13 6.46 1.97 -9.59
N ARG A 14 5.42 1.24 -9.99
CA ARG A 14 4.21 1.09 -9.19
C ARG A 14 4.40 -0.09 -8.24
N PRO A 15 4.15 0.07 -6.93
CA PRO A 15 4.16 -1.04 -6.01
C PRO A 15 2.89 -1.87 -6.20
N VAL A 16 2.96 -2.92 -7.01
CA VAL A 16 1.84 -3.84 -7.24
C VAL A 16 2.00 -5.04 -6.30
N ALA A 17 0.97 -5.32 -5.52
CA ALA A 17 0.88 -6.48 -4.64
C ALA A 17 0.09 -7.62 -5.31
N PRO A 18 0.18 -8.85 -4.78
CA PRO A 18 -0.69 -9.96 -5.19
C PRO A 18 -2.17 -9.54 -5.20
N GLU A 19 -2.91 -10.04 -6.17
CA GLU A 19 -4.36 -9.77 -6.33
C GLU A 19 -4.75 -8.28 -6.47
N PHE A 20 -3.78 -7.38 -6.68
CA PHE A 20 -3.97 -5.93 -6.79
C PHE A 20 -4.61 -5.28 -5.54
N LEU A 21 -4.57 -5.96 -4.38
CA LEU A 21 -5.01 -5.42 -3.11
C LEU A 21 -3.85 -4.78 -2.34
N PRO A 22 -4.09 -3.70 -1.59
CA PRO A 22 -3.05 -3.14 -0.74
C PRO A 22 -2.64 -4.14 0.34
N ILE A 23 -1.39 -4.06 0.76
CA ILE A 23 -0.88 -4.81 1.90
C ILE A 23 -0.85 -3.83 3.06
N ILE A 24 -1.49 -4.15 4.18
CA ILE A 24 -1.44 -3.33 5.39
C ILE A 24 -1.53 -4.21 6.62
N GLY A 25 -0.65 -4.00 7.60
CA GLY A 25 -0.74 -4.73 8.86
C GLY A 25 0.59 -4.95 9.57
N PRO A 26 0.57 -5.74 10.65
CA PRO A 26 1.77 -6.16 11.35
C PRO A 26 2.59 -7.16 10.52
N VAL A 27 3.91 -7.04 10.58
CA VAL A 27 4.80 -8.04 9.99
C VAL A 27 4.86 -9.26 10.90
N PRO A 28 4.58 -10.48 10.40
CA PRO A 28 4.64 -11.70 11.20
C PRO A 28 6.00 -11.87 11.89
N ASN A 29 5.98 -12.36 13.12
CA ASN A 29 7.18 -12.66 13.93
C ASN A 29 8.07 -11.46 14.31
N ILE A 30 7.70 -10.22 13.98
CA ILE A 30 8.45 -9.01 14.35
C ILE A 30 7.57 -8.08 15.18
N LYS A 31 7.94 -7.88 16.44
CA LYS A 31 7.19 -6.99 17.34
C LYS A 31 7.32 -5.54 16.90
N ARG A 32 6.20 -4.80 16.93
CA ARG A 32 6.12 -3.35 16.67
C ARG A 32 6.63 -2.92 15.29
N LEU A 33 6.50 -3.80 14.29
CA LEU A 33 6.75 -3.46 12.88
C LEU A 33 5.44 -3.56 12.10
N LEU A 34 5.05 -2.45 11.49
CA LEU A 34 3.89 -2.36 10.60
C LEU A 34 4.34 -2.05 9.18
N VAL A 35 3.58 -2.52 8.19
CA VAL A 35 3.80 -2.23 6.78
C VAL A 35 2.52 -1.71 6.13
N ALA A 36 2.66 -0.82 5.15
CA ALA A 36 1.61 -0.48 4.19
C ALA A 36 2.25 -0.32 2.81
N ASN A 37 1.77 -1.07 1.80
CA ASN A 37 2.29 -1.04 0.44
C ASN A 37 1.24 -1.54 -0.57
N GLY A 38 1.61 -1.76 -1.84
CA GLY A 38 0.75 -2.43 -2.82
C GLY A 38 -0.30 -1.55 -3.47
N LEU A 39 -0.20 -0.22 -3.34
CA LEU A 39 -1.21 0.73 -3.84
C LEU A 39 -1.30 0.85 -5.37
N GLY A 40 -0.39 0.23 -6.12
CA GLY A 40 -0.43 0.20 -7.58
C GLY A 40 -0.59 1.59 -8.23
N SER A 41 -1.61 1.74 -9.07
CA SER A 41 -1.95 3.01 -9.74
C SER A 41 -2.87 3.92 -8.92
N SER A 42 -3.46 3.43 -7.82
CA SER A 42 -4.43 4.18 -7.01
C SER A 42 -3.80 4.89 -5.81
N GLY A 43 -2.47 4.85 -5.66
CA GLY A 43 -1.77 5.34 -4.47
C GLY A 43 -1.99 6.81 -4.14
N LEU A 44 -2.17 7.69 -5.13
CA LEU A 44 -2.51 9.10 -4.84
C LEU A 44 -3.94 9.28 -4.31
N THR A 45 -4.86 8.40 -4.71
CA THR A 45 -6.26 8.43 -4.30
C THR A 45 -6.46 7.77 -2.93
N VAL A 46 -5.89 6.58 -2.74
CA VAL A 46 -6.13 5.73 -1.56
C VAL A 46 -5.08 5.93 -0.47
N GLY A 47 -3.87 6.41 -0.83
CA GLY A 47 -2.75 6.57 0.10
C GLY A 47 -3.09 7.36 1.37
N PRO A 48 -3.76 8.54 1.30
CA PRO A 48 -4.13 9.28 2.50
C PRO A 48 -5.06 8.49 3.44
N TYR A 49 -6.02 7.76 2.88
CA TYR A 49 -6.94 6.93 3.68
C TYR A 49 -6.22 5.74 4.31
N LEU A 50 -5.43 5.01 3.54
CA LEU A 50 -4.67 3.86 4.04
C LEU A 50 -3.64 4.28 5.11
N GLY A 51 -3.02 5.46 4.94
CA GLY A 51 -2.11 6.03 5.93
C GLY A 51 -2.79 6.37 7.26
N LYS A 52 -4.05 6.85 7.23
CA LYS A 52 -4.87 7.04 8.44
C LYS A 52 -5.13 5.70 9.13
N GLU A 53 -5.54 4.67 8.40
CA GLU A 53 -5.77 3.33 8.98
C GLU A 53 -4.48 2.72 9.55
N LEU A 54 -3.34 2.90 8.89
CA LEU A 54 -2.04 2.48 9.44
C LEU A 54 -1.69 3.21 10.75
N ALA A 55 -1.98 4.51 10.84
CA ALA A 55 -1.76 5.29 12.05
C ALA A 55 -2.66 4.83 13.20
N LYS A 56 -3.94 4.56 12.90
CA LYS A 56 -4.89 3.98 13.88
C LYS A 56 -4.41 2.63 14.38
N LEU A 57 -3.94 1.76 13.47
CA LEU A 57 -3.35 0.47 13.83
C LEU A 57 -2.12 0.63 14.74
N ALA A 58 -1.25 1.60 14.47
CA ALA A 58 -0.07 1.88 15.30
C ALA A 58 -0.40 2.40 16.71
N LEU A 59 -1.61 2.94 16.90
CA LEU A 59 -2.11 3.50 18.14
C LEU A 59 -3.12 2.57 18.85
N ASP A 60 -3.25 1.32 18.39
CA ASP A 60 -4.22 0.33 18.90
C ASP A 60 -5.68 0.85 18.88
N GLN A 61 -6.03 1.60 17.83
CA GLN A 61 -7.38 2.14 17.61
C GLN A 61 -8.21 1.26 16.68
N GLU A 62 -9.54 1.35 16.80
CA GLU A 62 -10.49 0.62 15.95
C GLU A 62 -10.37 1.04 14.48
N LEU A 63 -10.20 0.08 13.57
CA LEU A 63 -10.07 0.31 12.13
C LEU A 63 -11.44 0.42 11.45
N GLU A 64 -11.48 1.14 10.34
CA GLU A 64 -12.65 1.21 9.46
C GLU A 64 -12.66 0.09 8.39
N ILE A 65 -11.52 -0.58 8.23
CA ILE A 65 -11.32 -1.67 7.28
C ILE A 65 -11.19 -3.01 8.01
N ASP A 66 -11.63 -4.08 7.36
CA ASP A 66 -11.36 -5.45 7.81
C ASP A 66 -9.93 -5.83 7.41
N LEU A 67 -9.04 -5.89 8.40
CA LEU A 67 -7.62 -6.18 8.19
C LEU A 67 -7.38 -7.60 7.65
N SER A 68 -8.32 -8.53 7.84
CA SER A 68 -8.19 -9.91 7.36
C SER A 68 -8.18 -10.01 5.82
N LEU A 69 -8.69 -8.98 5.13
CA LEU A 69 -8.71 -8.89 3.68
C LEU A 69 -7.36 -8.45 3.08
N TYR A 70 -6.39 -8.07 3.92
CA TYR A 70 -5.13 -7.43 3.50
C TYR A 70 -3.89 -8.11 4.11
N ASP A 71 -3.96 -9.42 4.33
CA ASP A 71 -2.94 -10.19 5.06
C ASP A 71 -1.54 -10.01 4.47
N VAL A 72 -0.63 -9.52 5.31
CA VAL A 72 0.77 -9.26 5.01
C VAL A 72 1.52 -10.53 4.61
N ALA A 73 1.13 -11.69 5.14
CA ALA A 73 1.80 -12.96 4.85
C ALA A 73 1.76 -13.30 3.35
N THR A 74 0.66 -12.97 2.66
CA THR A 74 0.48 -13.20 1.22
C THR A 74 1.56 -12.55 0.36
N ALA A 75 2.17 -11.47 0.84
CA ALA A 75 3.21 -10.73 0.14
C ALA A 75 4.64 -11.17 0.50
N ILE A 76 4.83 -11.81 1.66
CA ILE A 76 6.14 -12.25 2.16
C ILE A 76 6.49 -13.63 1.61
N GLU A 77 5.51 -14.53 1.45
CA GLU A 77 5.74 -15.87 0.90
C GLU A 77 5.94 -15.86 -0.62
N ALA A 78 5.45 -14.85 -1.34
CA ALA A 78 5.53 -14.74 -2.79
C ALA A 78 6.94 -14.43 -3.35
N GLN A 79 7.99 -14.48 -2.53
CA GLN A 79 9.36 -14.11 -2.90
C GLN A 79 10.41 -15.22 -2.72
N VAL A 80 10.01 -16.49 -2.69
CA VAL A 80 10.93 -17.64 -2.74
C VAL A 80 10.58 -18.59 -3.88
#